data_AF-A0A101S1R7-F1
#
_entry.id   AF-A0A101S1R7-F1
#
_cell.length_a   1.000
_cell.length_b   1.000
_cell.length_c   1.000
_cell.angle_alpha   90.00
_cell.angle_beta   90.00
_cell.angle_gamma   90.00
#
_symmetry.space_group_name_H-M   'P 1'
#
loop_
_entity.id
_entity.type
_entity.pdbx_description
1 polymer ?
#
loop_
_entity_poly.entity_id
_entity_poly.type
_entity_poly.pdbx_seq_one_letter_code
_entity_poly.pdbx_strand_id
1 'polypeptide(L)'
;MQLRALTTTVALFAVATLGTAAGTSPAAPPAPEHVTQTVQQRTGPPVLVDCLWHPRVRPTNFMLACGDGNSRLASLHWTRWDARGARADGVNWVNDCKPYCAAGHFHAYPVTVRLDRTRPWKKHPQVSHYSRITLTYPAARPAQFGPTVSYPLWD
;
A
#
# COMPACT_ATOMS: atom_id res chain seq x y z
N MET A 1 64.83 -20.89 57.05
CA MET A 1 66.15 -20.97 56.41
C MET A 1 66.13 -20.08 55.18
N GLN A 2 66.70 -18.88 55.24
CA GLN A 2 67.25 -18.27 54.03
C GLN A 2 68.54 -19.02 53.67
N LEU A 3 68.92 -18.99 52.40
CA LEU A 3 70.23 -19.26 51.78
C LEU A 3 69.90 -19.77 50.36
N ARG A 4 70.42 -19.30 49.24
CA ARG A 4 71.61 -18.48 48.96
C ARG A 4 71.48 -17.92 47.55
N ALA A 5 71.89 -16.68 47.38
CA ALA A 5 72.30 -16.12 46.10
C ALA A 5 73.52 -16.86 45.55
N LEU A 6 73.75 -16.77 44.22
CA LEU A 6 75.05 -16.71 43.50
C LEU A 6 74.77 -17.02 42.01
N THR A 7 74.43 -16.04 41.16
CA THR A 7 75.31 -15.24 40.27
C THR A 7 76.39 -16.01 39.50
N THR A 8 76.28 -16.07 38.16
CA THR A 8 77.34 -15.89 37.13
C THR A 8 76.75 -16.20 35.73
N THR A 9 76.43 -15.19 34.91
CA THR A 9 77.19 -14.60 33.76
C THR A 9 77.21 -15.37 32.43
N VAL A 10 76.79 -14.63 31.39
CA VAL A 10 77.40 -14.50 30.04
C VAL A 10 77.05 -15.56 28.98
N ALA A 11 76.26 -15.18 27.97
CA ALA A 11 76.74 -14.77 26.64
C ALA A 11 75.60 -14.81 25.60
N LEU A 12 75.61 -13.81 24.74
CA LEU A 12 74.75 -13.60 23.56
C LEU A 12 74.64 -14.84 22.67
N PHE A 13 73.48 -15.04 22.04
CA PHE A 13 73.37 -15.17 20.59
C PHE A 13 72.00 -14.66 20.13
N ALA A 14 72.03 -13.68 19.22
CA ALA A 14 70.87 -13.15 18.54
C ALA A 14 70.41 -14.15 17.47
N VAL A 15 69.12 -14.47 17.46
CA VAL A 15 68.45 -15.04 16.29
C VAL A 15 67.11 -14.33 16.16
N ALA A 16 67.02 -13.42 15.19
CA ALA A 16 65.78 -12.79 14.79
C ALA A 16 65.05 -13.72 13.81
N THR A 17 63.91 -14.27 14.24
CA THR A 17 62.97 -14.95 13.34
C THR A 17 61.72 -14.08 13.18
N LEU A 18 61.47 -13.62 11.96
CA LEU A 18 60.21 -12.98 11.60
C LEU A 18 59.13 -14.06 11.55
N GLY A 19 58.28 -14.11 12.57
CA GLY A 19 57.06 -14.91 12.57
C GLY A 19 55.92 -14.17 11.89
N THR A 20 55.44 -14.68 10.75
CA THR A 20 54.19 -14.26 10.13
C THR A 20 53.01 -14.78 10.95
N ALA A 21 52.34 -13.88 11.67
CA ALA A 21 51.09 -14.20 12.36
C ALA A 21 49.94 -14.32 11.34
N ALA A 22 49.52 -15.54 11.03
CA ALA A 22 48.25 -15.79 10.34
C ALA A 22 47.10 -15.54 11.33
N GLY A 23 46.49 -14.36 11.27
CA GLY A 23 45.29 -14.04 12.04
C GLY A 23 44.07 -14.75 11.46
N THR A 24 43.53 -15.72 12.19
CA THR A 24 42.20 -16.30 11.93
C THR A 24 41.14 -15.29 12.37
N SER A 25 40.43 -14.66 11.43
CA SER A 25 39.26 -13.84 11.75
C SER A 25 38.10 -14.71 12.24
N PRO A 26 37.34 -14.29 13.28
CA PRO A 26 36.10 -14.95 13.65
C PRO A 26 35.07 -14.81 12.51
N ALA A 27 34.48 -15.92 12.09
CA ALA A 27 33.35 -15.90 11.18
C ALA A 27 32.15 -15.22 11.87
N ALA A 28 31.63 -14.16 11.25
CA ALA A 28 30.40 -13.51 11.71
C ALA A 28 29.21 -14.48 11.60
N PRO A 29 28.25 -14.47 12.54
CA PRO A 29 27.04 -15.27 12.42
C PRO A 29 26.26 -14.86 11.16
N PRO A 30 25.61 -15.80 10.46
CA PRO A 30 24.76 -15.45 9.33
C PRO A 30 23.65 -14.51 9.80
N ALA A 31 23.52 -13.37 9.12
CA ALA A 31 22.42 -12.44 9.34
C ALA A 31 21.08 -13.16 9.11
N PRO A 32 20.02 -12.85 9.87
CA PRO A 32 18.70 -13.40 9.62
C PRO A 32 18.30 -13.08 8.19
N GLU A 33 18.00 -14.11 7.41
CA GLU A 33 17.46 -13.99 6.08
C GLU A 33 16.16 -13.19 6.19
N HIS A 34 16.17 -11.95 5.69
CA HIS A 34 14.92 -11.26 5.39
C HIS A 34 14.18 -12.12 4.39
N VAL A 35 13.17 -12.85 4.86
CA VAL A 35 12.18 -13.49 4.02
C VAL A 35 11.55 -12.35 3.23
N THR A 36 12.08 -12.13 2.03
CA THR A 36 11.50 -11.25 1.05
C THR A 36 10.25 -11.99 0.63
N GLN A 37 9.13 -11.71 1.30
CA GLN A 37 7.83 -12.16 0.86
C GLN A 37 7.69 -11.57 -0.55
N THR A 38 7.98 -12.40 -1.54
CA THR A 38 7.61 -12.14 -2.91
C THR A 38 6.09 -12.02 -2.87
N VAL A 39 5.61 -10.77 -2.81
CA VAL A 39 4.23 -10.47 -3.17
C VAL A 39 4.08 -11.10 -4.54
N GLN A 40 3.44 -12.27 -4.62
CA GLN A 40 3.07 -12.89 -5.88
C GLN A 40 2.44 -11.76 -6.67
N GLN A 41 3.14 -11.31 -7.71
CA GLN A 41 2.66 -10.24 -8.55
C GLN A 41 1.39 -10.78 -9.17
N ARG A 42 0.25 -10.39 -8.61
CA ARG A 42 -1.04 -10.74 -9.18
C ARG A 42 -1.02 -10.19 -10.58
N THR A 43 -1.18 -11.08 -11.54
CA THR A 43 -0.85 -10.86 -12.95
C THR A 43 -1.81 -9.90 -13.65
N GLY A 44 -2.84 -9.40 -12.94
CA GLY A 44 -3.84 -8.49 -13.46
C GLY A 44 -3.88 -7.14 -12.72
N PRO A 45 -4.38 -6.07 -13.38
CA PRO A 45 -4.60 -4.79 -12.71
C PRO A 45 -5.59 -4.96 -11.54
N PRO A 46 -5.48 -4.14 -10.47
CA PRO A 46 -6.45 -4.18 -9.39
C PRO A 46 -7.87 -3.91 -9.91
N VAL A 47 -8.86 -4.52 -9.28
CA VAL A 47 -10.27 -4.34 -9.64
C VAL A 47 -10.94 -3.34 -8.70
N LEU A 48 -12.00 -2.72 -9.18
CA LEU A 48 -13.01 -2.07 -8.36
C LEU A 48 -14.17 -3.05 -8.22
N VAL A 49 -14.48 -3.49 -7.01
CA VAL A 49 -15.58 -4.45 -6.76
C VAL A 49 -16.88 -3.67 -6.72
N ASP A 50 -17.89 -4.08 -7.51
CA ASP A 50 -19.20 -3.44 -7.50
C ASP A 50 -20.14 -4.01 -6.42
N CYS A 51 -21.33 -3.41 -6.27
CA CYS A 51 -22.30 -3.79 -5.25
C CYS A 51 -22.80 -5.24 -5.36
N LEU A 52 -22.62 -5.87 -6.53
CA LEU A 52 -23.00 -7.25 -6.80
C LEU A 52 -21.81 -8.21 -6.68
N TRP A 53 -20.68 -7.73 -6.14
CA TRP A 53 -19.43 -8.49 -6.01
C TRP A 53 -18.79 -8.83 -7.36
N HIS A 54 -19.08 -8.09 -8.43
CA HIS A 54 -18.36 -8.31 -9.68
C HIS A 54 -17.07 -7.47 -9.72
N PRO A 55 -15.95 -8.06 -10.20
CA PRO A 55 -14.72 -7.32 -10.41
C PRO A 55 -14.84 -6.43 -11.65
N ARG A 56 -14.60 -5.12 -11.50
CA ARG A 56 -14.63 -4.15 -12.61
C ARG A 56 -13.26 -3.54 -12.85
N VAL A 57 -12.88 -3.44 -14.13
CA VAL A 57 -11.69 -2.71 -14.57
C VAL A 57 -12.16 -1.51 -15.39
N ARG A 58 -11.79 -0.31 -14.95
CA ARG A 58 -12.13 0.97 -15.61
C ARG A 58 -13.63 1.12 -15.95
N PRO A 59 -14.57 0.88 -15.01
CA PRO A 59 -15.98 1.03 -15.31
C PRO A 59 -16.32 2.49 -15.62
N THR A 60 -17.25 2.73 -16.55
CA THR A 60 -17.75 4.07 -16.87
C THR A 60 -18.79 4.56 -15.87
N ASN A 61 -19.39 3.65 -15.09
CA ASN A 61 -20.38 3.93 -14.05
C ASN A 61 -20.08 3.09 -12.80
N PHE A 62 -20.32 3.64 -11.61
CA PHE A 62 -20.11 2.95 -10.34
C PHE A 62 -21.09 3.41 -9.27
N MET A 63 -21.77 2.47 -8.62
CA MET A 63 -22.71 2.77 -7.54
C MET A 63 -21.94 2.95 -6.23
N LEU A 64 -21.96 4.13 -5.62
CA LEU A 64 -21.30 4.38 -4.33
C LEU A 64 -22.18 3.93 -3.16
N ALA A 65 -23.47 4.17 -3.25
CA ALA A 65 -24.43 3.87 -2.20
C ALA A 65 -25.23 2.61 -2.54
N CYS A 66 -24.66 1.43 -2.28
CA CYS A 66 -25.27 0.15 -2.65
C CYS A 66 -26.62 -0.13 -1.98
N GLY A 67 -26.84 0.38 -0.77
CA GLY A 67 -28.05 0.08 0.00
C GLY A 67 -29.28 0.88 -0.43
N ASP A 68 -29.10 2.15 -0.80
CA ASP A 68 -30.21 3.08 -1.06
C ASP A 68 -30.19 3.71 -2.45
N GLY A 69 -29.12 3.53 -3.23
CA GLY A 69 -28.99 4.05 -4.59
C GLY A 69 -28.80 5.58 -4.70
N ASN A 70 -28.64 6.30 -3.59
CA ASN A 70 -28.71 7.77 -3.58
C ASN A 70 -27.42 8.48 -4.05
N SER A 71 -26.39 7.74 -4.47
CA SER A 71 -25.12 8.31 -4.94
C SER A 71 -24.44 7.39 -5.97
N ARG A 72 -24.35 7.81 -7.23
CA ARG A 72 -23.67 7.06 -8.32
C ARG A 72 -22.66 7.93 -9.06
N LEU A 73 -21.54 7.31 -9.43
CA LEU A 73 -20.60 7.84 -10.39
C LEU A 73 -21.02 7.45 -11.81
N ALA A 74 -20.94 8.39 -12.73
CA ALA A 74 -21.22 8.22 -14.15
C ALA A 74 -20.19 8.96 -15.01
N SER A 75 -20.13 8.60 -16.29
CA SER A 75 -19.25 9.22 -17.29
C SER A 75 -17.78 9.25 -16.84
N LEU A 76 -17.31 8.18 -16.22
CA LEU A 76 -15.94 8.06 -15.72
C LEU A 76 -14.96 7.85 -16.88
N HIS A 77 -14.00 8.76 -17.00
CA HIS A 77 -12.90 8.71 -17.97
C HIS A 77 -11.58 8.44 -17.23
N TRP A 78 -11.10 7.20 -17.30
CA TRP A 78 -9.89 6.77 -16.59
C TRP A 78 -8.63 7.19 -17.32
N THR A 79 -7.79 7.99 -16.67
CA THR A 79 -6.47 8.41 -17.16
C THR A 79 -5.35 7.54 -16.60
N ARG A 80 -5.60 6.85 -15.48
CA ARG A 80 -4.63 5.97 -14.82
C ARG A 80 -5.34 4.78 -14.20
N TRP A 81 -4.72 3.60 -14.26
CA TRP A 81 -5.19 2.39 -13.59
C TRP A 81 -4.04 1.39 -13.46
N ASP A 82 -3.47 1.25 -12.27
CA ASP A 82 -2.40 0.30 -11.98
C ASP A 82 -2.33 -0.05 -10.48
N ALA A 83 -1.38 -0.91 -10.10
CA ALA A 83 -1.22 -1.37 -8.72
C ALA A 83 -1.08 -0.25 -7.67
N ARG A 84 -0.59 0.95 -8.03
CA ARG A 84 -0.44 2.08 -7.11
C ARG A 84 -1.73 2.92 -7.00
N GLY A 85 -2.66 2.80 -7.94
CA GLY A 85 -3.94 3.52 -7.91
C GLY A 85 -4.58 3.72 -9.28
N ALA A 86 -5.80 4.23 -9.27
CA ALA A 86 -6.50 4.70 -10.46
C ALA A 86 -6.96 6.16 -10.32
N ARG A 87 -7.10 6.85 -11.44
CA ARG A 87 -7.62 8.23 -11.51
C ARG A 87 -8.60 8.35 -12.67
N ALA A 88 -9.73 8.97 -12.42
CA ALA A 88 -10.72 9.33 -13.44
C ALA A 88 -11.32 10.70 -13.17
N ASP A 89 -11.84 11.32 -14.21
CA ASP A 89 -12.75 12.45 -14.12
C ASP A 89 -14.15 11.99 -14.54
N GLY A 90 -15.20 12.55 -13.93
CA GLY A 90 -16.59 12.16 -14.22
C GLY A 90 -17.60 12.95 -13.42
N VAL A 91 -18.78 12.37 -13.21
CA VAL A 91 -19.92 13.02 -12.53
C VAL A 91 -20.40 12.14 -11.38
N ASN A 92 -20.57 12.74 -10.20
CA ASN A 92 -21.32 12.14 -9.12
C ASN A 92 -22.77 12.65 -9.15
N TRP A 93 -23.72 11.74 -9.34
CA TRP A 93 -25.15 11.99 -9.23
C TRP A 93 -25.60 11.67 -7.82
N VAL A 94 -26.05 12.70 -7.08
CA VAL A 94 -26.44 12.57 -5.68
C VAL A 94 -27.88 13.01 -5.52
N ASN A 95 -28.69 12.17 -4.87
CA ASN A 95 -30.05 12.51 -4.48
C ASN A 95 -30.01 13.54 -3.34
N ASP A 96 -30.76 14.63 -3.45
CA ASP A 96 -30.88 15.62 -2.37
C ASP A 96 -31.69 15.12 -1.17
N CYS A 97 -32.47 14.05 -1.36
CA CYS A 97 -33.37 13.47 -0.37
C CYS A 97 -34.30 14.47 0.31
N LYS A 98 -34.83 15.46 -0.44
CA LYS A 98 -35.76 16.45 0.11
C LYS A 98 -37.18 16.23 -0.43
N PRO A 99 -38.22 16.10 0.44
CA PRO A 99 -38.17 16.01 1.91
C PRO A 99 -37.71 14.65 2.46
N TYR A 100 -37.71 13.61 1.61
CA TYR A 100 -37.14 12.29 1.91
C TYR A 100 -36.62 11.67 0.61
N CYS A 101 -35.79 10.62 0.69
CA CYS A 101 -35.05 10.11 -0.47
C CYS A 101 -35.91 9.65 -1.65
N ALA A 102 -37.05 9.00 -1.42
CA ALA A 102 -37.92 8.56 -2.52
C ALA A 102 -38.64 9.71 -3.26
N ALA A 103 -38.74 10.91 -2.66
CA ALA A 103 -39.30 12.11 -3.30
C ALA A 103 -38.23 13.14 -3.72
N GLY A 104 -36.95 12.85 -3.46
CA GLY A 104 -35.84 13.74 -3.76
C GLY A 104 -35.47 13.76 -5.24
N HIS A 105 -34.52 14.62 -5.58
CA HIS A 105 -34.03 14.80 -6.94
C HIS A 105 -32.53 14.54 -7.02
N PHE A 106 -32.09 13.89 -8.11
CA PHE A 106 -30.69 13.69 -8.38
C PHE A 106 -30.07 14.93 -9.02
N HIS A 107 -28.94 15.37 -8.46
CA HIS A 107 -28.16 16.50 -8.94
C HIS A 107 -26.79 16.02 -9.41
N ALA A 108 -26.29 16.60 -10.50
CA ALA A 108 -25.00 16.25 -11.08
C ALA A 108 -23.89 17.14 -10.54
N TYR A 109 -22.82 16.51 -10.06
CA TYR A 109 -21.62 17.20 -9.56
C TYR A 109 -20.37 16.66 -10.26
N PRO A 110 -19.60 17.50 -10.99
CA PRO A 110 -18.32 17.09 -11.52
C PRO A 110 -17.37 16.62 -10.41
N VAL A 111 -16.64 15.54 -10.64
CA VAL A 111 -15.68 15.00 -9.68
C VAL A 111 -14.42 14.47 -10.36
N THR A 112 -13.29 14.61 -9.68
CA THR A 112 -12.13 13.75 -9.89
C THR A 112 -12.19 12.60 -8.90
N VAL A 113 -12.09 11.37 -9.40
CA VAL A 113 -12.09 10.12 -8.65
C VAL A 113 -10.68 9.56 -8.54
N ARG A 114 -10.31 9.11 -7.34
CA ARG A 114 -9.06 8.41 -7.09
C ARG A 114 -9.33 7.09 -6.37
N LEU A 115 -8.79 6.00 -6.88
CA LEU A 115 -8.78 4.70 -6.21
C LEU A 115 -7.37 4.39 -5.70
N ASP A 116 -7.27 3.89 -4.47
CA ASP A 116 -5.99 3.51 -3.90
C ASP A 116 -6.11 2.42 -2.83
N ARG A 117 -5.00 2.20 -2.09
CA ARG A 117 -4.86 1.14 -1.09
C ARG A 117 -5.19 -0.24 -1.67
N THR A 118 -4.43 -0.64 -2.67
CA THR A 118 -4.53 -1.97 -3.29
C THR A 118 -4.26 -3.07 -2.27
N ARG A 119 -5.15 -4.05 -2.14
CA ARG A 119 -5.05 -5.17 -1.18
C ARG A 119 -5.64 -6.47 -1.78
N PRO A 120 -5.31 -7.65 -1.24
CA PRO A 120 -6.08 -8.88 -1.50
C PRO A 120 -7.58 -8.65 -1.34
N TRP A 121 -8.39 -9.08 -2.30
CA TRP A 121 -9.84 -9.14 -2.12
C TRP A 121 -10.19 -10.36 -1.27
N LYS A 122 -10.93 -10.19 -0.16
CA LYS A 122 -11.19 -11.29 0.79
C LYS A 122 -11.91 -12.47 0.15
N LYS A 123 -12.91 -12.23 -0.70
CA LYS A 123 -13.65 -13.30 -1.38
C LYS A 123 -12.84 -14.02 -2.47
N HIS A 124 -11.86 -13.34 -3.07
CA HIS A 124 -10.98 -13.90 -4.09
C HIS A 124 -9.53 -13.47 -3.85
N PRO A 125 -8.80 -14.10 -2.91
CA PRO A 125 -7.47 -13.64 -2.46
C PRO A 125 -6.40 -13.60 -3.56
N GLN A 126 -6.60 -14.27 -4.68
CA GLN A 126 -5.77 -14.20 -5.88
C GLN A 126 -5.97 -12.92 -6.69
N VAL A 127 -6.98 -12.11 -6.38
CA VAL A 127 -7.32 -10.85 -7.06
C VAL A 127 -6.96 -9.67 -6.16
N SER A 128 -6.30 -8.66 -6.73
CA SER A 128 -6.09 -7.36 -6.07
C SER A 128 -7.31 -6.49 -6.28
N HIS A 129 -7.74 -5.76 -5.26
CA HIS A 129 -8.76 -4.72 -5.38
C HIS A 129 -8.29 -3.40 -4.75
N TYR A 130 -8.87 -2.28 -5.17
CA TYR A 130 -8.73 -1.02 -4.44
C TYR A 130 -9.67 -0.99 -3.24
N SER A 131 -9.17 -0.60 -2.06
CA SER A 131 -9.94 -0.59 -0.81
C SER A 131 -10.37 0.81 -0.37
N ARG A 132 -10.10 1.83 -1.18
CA ARG A 132 -10.58 3.20 -0.93
C ARG A 132 -10.84 3.94 -2.23
N ILE A 133 -11.91 4.71 -2.20
CA ILE A 133 -12.28 5.68 -3.22
C ILE A 133 -12.30 7.07 -2.59
N THR A 134 -11.71 8.04 -3.29
CA THR A 134 -11.73 9.46 -2.93
C THR A 134 -12.36 10.24 -4.07
N LEU A 135 -13.32 11.10 -3.75
CA LEU A 135 -13.95 12.05 -4.66
C LEU A 135 -13.47 13.45 -4.29
N THR A 136 -12.97 14.20 -5.27
CA THR A 136 -12.69 15.62 -5.14
C THR A 136 -13.68 16.38 -6.01
N TYR A 137 -14.39 17.33 -5.41
CA TYR A 137 -15.34 18.22 -6.07
C TYR A 137 -14.62 19.54 -6.40
N PRO A 138 -14.26 19.79 -7.67
CA PRO A 138 -13.53 21.01 -8.05
C PRO A 138 -14.41 22.26 -8.06
N ALA A 139 -15.73 22.11 -8.04
CA ALA A 139 -16.70 23.19 -8.11
C ALA A 139 -17.90 22.91 -7.18
N ALA A 140 -19.13 23.02 -7.69
CA ALA A 140 -20.35 22.71 -6.95
C ALA A 140 -20.32 21.29 -6.38
N ARG A 141 -20.92 21.13 -5.20
CA ARG A 141 -21.00 19.87 -4.45
C ARG A 141 -22.28 19.85 -3.61
N PRO A 142 -22.72 18.67 -3.14
CA PRO A 142 -23.74 18.60 -2.09
C PRO A 142 -23.33 19.44 -0.88
N ALA A 143 -24.29 20.16 -0.30
CA ALA A 143 -24.04 21.09 0.80
C ALA A 143 -23.35 20.41 2.00
N GLN A 144 -23.76 19.17 2.28
CA GLN A 144 -23.27 18.33 3.37
C GLN A 144 -21.87 17.71 3.13
N PHE A 145 -21.30 17.78 1.94
CA PHE A 145 -20.00 17.16 1.63
C PHE A 145 -18.86 18.15 1.74
N GLY A 146 -17.67 17.70 2.15
CA GLY A 146 -16.45 18.51 1.98
C GLY A 146 -16.02 18.62 0.51
N PRO A 147 -15.05 19.50 0.18
CA PRO A 147 -14.44 19.54 -1.16
C PRO A 147 -13.79 18.21 -1.57
N THR A 148 -13.40 17.40 -0.59
CA THR A 148 -12.91 16.04 -0.79
C THR A 148 -13.59 15.10 0.19
N VAL A 149 -14.09 13.97 -0.30
CA VAL A 149 -14.73 12.92 0.50
C VAL A 149 -14.09 11.59 0.17
N SER A 150 -13.83 10.77 1.19
CA SER A 150 -13.27 9.42 1.00
C SER A 150 -14.16 8.37 1.63
N TYR A 151 -14.35 7.26 0.92
CA TYR A 151 -15.12 6.12 1.39
C TYR A 151 -14.22 4.87 1.41
N PRO A 152 -14.29 4.04 2.47
CA PRO A 152 -13.78 2.69 2.37
C PRO A 152 -14.57 1.94 1.30
N LEU A 153 -13.88 1.12 0.51
CA LEU A 153 -14.53 0.18 -0.40
C LEU A 153 -14.65 -1.17 0.31
N TRP A 154 -15.72 -1.90 -0.02
CA TRP A 154 -15.98 -3.22 0.53
C TRP A 154 -15.00 -4.27 -0.03
N ASP A 155 -14.82 -5.36 0.73
CA ASP A 155 -13.99 -6.50 0.39
C ASP A 155 -14.63 -7.84 0.78
#